data_AF-R9A855-F1
#
_entry.id   AF-R9A855-F1
#
_cell.length_a   1.000
_cell.length_b   1.000
_cell.length_c   1.000
_cell.angle_alpha   90.00
_cell.angle_beta   90.00
_cell.angle_gamma   90.00
#
_symmetry.space_group_name_H-M   'P 1'
#
loop_
_entity.id
_entity.type
_entity.pdbx_description
1 polymer ?
#
loop_
_entity_poly.entity_id
_entity_poly.type
_entity_poly.pdbx_seq_one_letter_code
_entity_poly.pdbx_strand_id
1 'polypeptide(L)'
;MNKKPLFLVAPFINASDQVLLLKDTLAVEINTLNFIDVQKFFYTLSGRDRFFEIGHYFSTAEDHYYYLYVELPNSEVECNDSGIPISSIRWPSKLIDDAKKISSDINSKISYINIISSGYIKVPEFHIAYLTNDNNTYKAIAHLGGQIGFVTNEKFKLEYPNLLNLIKNIDKLDIPSYINSSRNYLDLSYYLNDNMRFLSILIAFEILFNTGKDQISYTLARCTAVLIGETPEESQAIFEKMKKAYNLRSKLVHNGEVDFYEILEYTKITTKYLKRVISSLLGKFPEKKDLFSKLNAIGFGDSPYKLSNSV
;
A
#
# COMPACT_ATOMS: atom_id res chain seq x y z
N MET A 1 29.81 -16.25 25.04
CA MET A 1 28.62 -16.30 24.16
C MET A 1 28.12 -14.88 24.00
N ASN A 2 28.05 -14.42 22.76
CA ASN A 2 27.59 -13.07 22.47
C ASN A 2 26.10 -13.13 22.14
N LYS A 3 25.29 -12.48 22.96
CA LYS A 3 23.87 -12.25 22.65
C LYS A 3 23.76 -11.07 21.70
N LYS A 4 22.95 -11.22 20.67
CA LYS A 4 22.72 -10.16 19.69
C LYS A 4 21.24 -9.82 19.62
N PRO A 5 20.86 -8.53 19.60
CA PRO A 5 19.48 -8.13 19.42
C PRO A 5 18.95 -8.61 18.06
N LEU A 6 17.65 -8.88 18.03
CA LEU A 6 16.94 -9.24 16.80
C LEU A 6 16.22 -8.04 16.21
N PHE A 7 16.20 -8.02 14.89
CA PHE A 7 15.56 -6.99 14.09
C PHE A 7 14.58 -7.63 13.13
N LEU A 8 13.52 -6.91 12.82
CA LEU A 8 12.68 -7.17 11.68
C LEU A 8 13.14 -6.27 10.54
N VAL A 9 13.65 -6.84 9.47
CA VAL A 9 14.26 -6.14 8.33
C VAL A 9 13.47 -6.45 7.08
N ALA A 10 13.13 -5.44 6.28
CA ALA A 10 12.32 -5.68 5.10
C ALA A 10 12.57 -4.65 3.98
N PRO A 11 12.71 -5.09 2.72
CA PRO A 11 12.88 -4.17 1.63
C PRO A 11 11.57 -3.53 1.18
N PHE A 12 11.65 -2.30 0.69
CA PHE A 12 10.54 -1.69 -0.04
C PHE A 12 10.60 -2.06 -1.52
N ILE A 13 9.42 -2.30 -2.11
CA ILE A 13 9.22 -2.37 -3.56
C ILE A 13 8.66 -1.02 -4.05
N ASN A 14 9.05 -0.61 -5.27
CA ASN A 14 8.55 0.60 -5.95
C ASN A 14 8.76 1.90 -5.15
N ALA A 15 9.74 1.91 -4.25
CA ALA A 15 10.06 3.06 -3.43
C ALA A 15 10.76 4.17 -4.23
N SER A 16 10.64 5.38 -3.73
CA SER A 16 11.44 6.56 -4.07
C SER A 16 12.01 7.15 -2.79
N ASP A 17 12.86 8.17 -2.91
CA ASP A 17 13.37 8.97 -1.78
C ASP A 17 12.29 9.42 -0.77
N GLN A 18 11.04 9.63 -1.22
CA GLN A 18 9.94 10.01 -0.35
C GLN A 18 9.56 8.96 0.69
N VAL A 19 9.97 7.70 0.57
CA VAL A 19 9.74 6.71 1.63
C VAL A 19 10.48 7.08 2.93
N LEU A 20 11.54 7.88 2.85
CA LEU A 20 12.25 8.39 4.03
C LEU A 20 11.35 9.25 4.94
N LEU A 21 10.30 9.86 4.39
CA LEU A 21 9.30 10.63 5.16
C LEU A 21 8.37 9.73 5.99
N LEU A 22 8.41 8.40 5.78
CA LEU A 22 7.49 7.45 6.41
C LEU A 22 8.01 6.90 7.75
N LYS A 23 9.27 7.17 8.12
CA LYS A 23 9.91 6.66 9.36
C LYS A 23 9.01 6.80 10.59
N ASP A 24 8.57 8.04 10.85
CA ASP A 24 7.73 8.36 12.02
C ASP A 24 6.33 7.77 11.95
N THR A 25 5.78 7.61 10.74
CA THR A 25 4.43 7.08 10.52
C THR A 25 4.42 5.57 10.75
N LEU A 26 5.46 4.88 10.26
CA LEU A 26 5.62 3.43 10.36
C LEU A 26 6.26 3.01 11.70
N ALA A 27 6.85 3.94 12.46
CA ALA A 27 7.64 3.66 13.66
C ALA A 27 8.79 2.67 13.39
N VAL A 28 9.52 2.93 12.30
CA VAL A 28 10.67 2.13 11.86
C VAL A 28 11.81 3.05 11.46
N GLU A 29 13.02 2.50 11.41
CA GLU A 29 14.10 3.13 10.69
C GLU A 29 14.05 2.74 9.21
N ILE A 30 14.45 3.68 8.34
CA ILE A 30 14.54 3.45 6.89
C ILE A 30 15.92 3.89 6.43
N ASN A 31 16.60 2.98 5.74
CA ASN A 31 17.95 3.17 5.23
C ASN A 31 17.97 3.05 3.71
N THR A 32 19.02 3.62 3.11
CA THR A 32 19.25 3.62 1.67
C THR A 32 20.53 2.85 1.33
N LEU A 33 20.52 2.11 0.23
CA LEU A 33 21.66 1.39 -0.33
C LEU A 33 21.81 1.74 -1.80
N ASN A 34 23.04 1.75 -2.31
CA ASN A 34 23.28 1.76 -3.76
C ASN A 34 23.14 0.33 -4.33
N PHE A 35 23.23 0.20 -5.65
CA PHE A 35 23.11 -1.08 -6.35
C PHE A 35 24.12 -2.17 -5.93
N ILE A 36 25.37 -1.81 -5.65
CA ILE A 36 26.39 -2.77 -5.26
C ILE A 36 26.13 -3.26 -3.83
N ASP A 37 25.76 -2.34 -2.94
CA ASP A 37 25.53 -2.64 -1.53
C ASP A 37 24.22 -3.40 -1.32
N VAL A 38 23.19 -3.15 -2.14
CA VAL A 38 21.94 -3.92 -2.06
C VAL A 38 22.15 -5.39 -2.43
N GLN A 39 22.99 -5.69 -3.43
CA GLN A 39 23.34 -7.08 -3.78
C GLN A 39 23.99 -7.81 -2.61
N LYS A 40 25.01 -7.20 -2.01
CA LYS A 40 25.72 -7.74 -0.85
C LYS A 40 24.79 -7.91 0.35
N PHE A 41 23.94 -6.90 0.58
CA PHE A 41 22.95 -6.91 1.66
C PHE A 41 22.01 -8.10 1.54
N PHE A 42 21.38 -8.32 0.39
CA PHE A 42 20.44 -9.43 0.23
C PHE A 42 21.09 -10.81 0.21
N TYR A 43 22.29 -10.91 -0.37
CA TYR A 43 23.07 -12.14 -0.32
C TYR A 43 23.36 -12.54 1.14
N THR A 44 23.78 -11.56 1.96
CA THR A 44 24.08 -11.79 3.38
C THR A 44 22.82 -12.03 4.21
N LEU A 45 21.76 -11.26 3.95
CA LEU A 45 20.48 -11.39 4.65
C LEU A 45 19.86 -12.77 4.42
N SER A 46 19.77 -13.20 3.16
CA SER A 46 19.05 -14.44 2.81
C SER A 46 19.93 -15.69 2.82
N GLY A 47 21.25 -15.55 2.84
CA GLY A 47 22.20 -16.66 2.74
C GLY A 47 22.13 -17.41 1.39
N ARG A 48 21.50 -16.81 0.38
CA ARG A 48 21.33 -17.35 -0.98
C ARG A 48 21.50 -16.22 -1.98
N ASP A 49 21.89 -16.57 -3.20
CA ASP A 49 21.82 -15.63 -4.32
C ASP A 49 20.37 -15.48 -4.76
N ARG A 50 19.59 -14.71 -4.00
CA ARG A 50 18.23 -14.33 -4.37
C ARG A 50 18.22 -13.09 -5.27
N PHE A 51 19.36 -12.57 -5.71
CA PHE A 51 19.35 -11.30 -6.45
C PHE A 51 18.52 -11.40 -7.74
N PHE A 52 18.49 -12.55 -8.40
CA PHE A 52 17.63 -12.79 -9.56
C PHE A 52 16.13 -12.89 -9.19
N GLU A 53 15.79 -13.39 -8.02
CA GLU A 53 14.40 -13.46 -7.51
C GLU A 53 13.91 -12.08 -7.02
N ILE A 54 14.83 -11.30 -6.46
CA ILE A 54 14.66 -9.98 -5.85
C ILE A 54 14.84 -8.87 -6.88
N GLY A 55 15.44 -9.18 -8.04
CA GLY A 55 15.62 -8.27 -9.18
C GLY A 55 14.32 -7.61 -9.62
N HIS A 56 13.20 -8.29 -9.40
CA HIS A 56 11.85 -7.75 -9.59
C HIS A 56 11.49 -6.66 -8.57
N TYR A 57 11.93 -6.71 -7.31
CA TYR A 57 11.64 -5.68 -6.30
C TYR A 57 12.20 -4.30 -6.63
N PHE A 58 13.17 -4.27 -7.54
CA PHE A 58 13.92 -3.10 -7.92
C PHE A 58 13.26 -2.45 -9.13
N SER A 59 12.31 -1.56 -8.85
CA SER A 59 11.89 -0.57 -9.84
C SER A 59 13.15 0.16 -10.33
N THR A 60 13.37 0.13 -11.65
CA THR A 60 14.53 0.71 -12.34
C THR A 60 14.53 2.25 -12.34
N ALA A 61 13.63 2.87 -11.57
CA ALA A 61 13.42 4.32 -11.60
C ALA A 61 14.52 5.12 -10.88
N GLU A 62 15.27 4.50 -9.96
CA GLU A 62 16.33 5.17 -9.18
C GLU A 62 17.56 4.27 -8.94
N ASP A 63 18.73 4.89 -8.73
CA ASP A 63 19.99 4.22 -8.35
C ASP A 63 20.04 3.80 -6.87
N HIS A 64 18.94 3.99 -6.14
CA HIS A 64 18.85 3.83 -4.70
C HIS A 64 17.78 2.81 -4.29
N TYR A 65 18.11 2.06 -3.25
CA TYR A 65 17.28 1.00 -2.67
C TYR A 65 16.96 1.31 -1.23
N TYR A 66 15.73 1.04 -0.82
CA TYR A 66 15.25 1.38 0.51
C TYR A 66 14.84 0.11 1.25
N TYR A 67 15.22 0.02 2.52
CA TYR A 67 14.75 -1.02 3.42
C TYR A 67 14.39 -0.42 4.77
N LEU A 68 13.39 -1.00 5.41
CA LEU A 68 13.05 -0.71 6.79
C LEU A 68 13.73 -1.69 7.74
N TYR A 69 13.97 -1.25 8.96
CA TYR A 69 14.23 -2.15 10.07
C TYR A 69 13.62 -1.62 11.38
N VAL A 70 13.32 -2.55 12.28
CA VAL A 70 12.83 -2.26 13.63
C VAL A 70 13.35 -3.32 14.58
N GLU A 71 13.85 -2.89 15.75
CA GLU A 71 14.31 -3.81 16.78
C GLU A 71 13.12 -4.57 17.39
N LEU A 72 13.26 -5.88 17.54
CA LEU A 72 12.25 -6.72 18.19
C LEU A 72 12.42 -6.61 19.72
N PRO A 73 11.38 -6.17 20.47
CA PRO A 73 11.51 -5.94 21.90
C PRO A 73 11.94 -7.20 22.67
N ASN A 74 12.92 -7.07 23.57
CA ASN A 74 13.39 -8.15 24.46
C ASN A 74 13.76 -9.44 23.72
N SER A 75 14.30 -9.31 22.50
CA SER A 75 14.54 -10.43 21.60
C SER A 75 16.01 -10.51 21.23
N GLU A 76 16.64 -11.64 21.57
CA GLU A 76 18.07 -11.87 21.33
C GLU A 76 18.33 -13.26 20.75
N VAL A 77 19.43 -13.40 20.03
CA VAL A 77 19.96 -14.69 19.58
C VAL A 77 21.35 -14.92 20.15
N GLU A 78 21.60 -16.12 20.65
CA GLU A 78 22.94 -16.55 21.09
C GLU A 78 23.75 -17.02 19.89
N CYS A 79 24.89 -16.37 19.68
CA CYS A 79 25.84 -16.72 18.62
C CYS A 79 27.13 -17.31 19.20
N ASN A 80 27.73 -18.25 18.45
CA ASN A 80 29.09 -18.71 18.72
C ASN A 80 30.11 -17.62 18.33
N ASP A 81 31.40 -17.90 18.57
CA ASP A 81 32.48 -16.95 18.29
C ASP A 81 32.59 -16.60 16.80
N SER A 82 32.09 -17.47 15.91
CA SER A 82 31.97 -17.22 14.47
C SER A 82 30.70 -16.44 14.08
N GLY A 83 29.90 -15.99 15.05
CA GLY A 83 28.66 -15.25 14.81
C GLY A 83 27.49 -16.12 14.31
N ILE A 84 27.58 -17.45 14.43
CA ILE A 84 26.53 -18.38 13.98
C ILE A 84 25.58 -18.68 15.16
N PRO A 85 24.25 -18.64 14.97
CA PRO A 85 23.28 -18.99 16.00
C PRO A 85 23.50 -20.42 16.53
N ILE A 86 23.54 -20.60 17.85
CA ILE A 86 23.87 -21.90 18.49
C ILE A 86 22.61 -22.75 18.75
N SER A 87 21.45 -22.13 18.97
CA SER A 87 20.20 -22.85 19.29
C SER A 87 19.56 -23.44 18.03
N SER A 88 19.20 -24.73 18.05
CA SER A 88 18.32 -25.32 17.03
C SER A 88 16.93 -24.70 17.17
N ILE A 89 16.54 -23.92 16.18
CA ILE A 89 15.54 -22.89 16.39
C ILE A 89 14.12 -23.46 16.34
N ARG A 90 13.66 -24.08 17.43
CA ARG A 90 12.24 -24.02 17.78
C ARG A 90 12.00 -22.60 18.30
N TRP A 91 11.71 -21.70 17.38
CA TRP A 91 11.38 -20.32 17.67
C TRP A 91 10.34 -20.25 18.79
N PRO A 92 10.55 -19.47 19.85
CA PRO A 92 9.47 -19.19 20.78
C PRO A 92 8.29 -18.65 19.98
N SER A 93 7.12 -19.25 20.13
CA SER A 93 5.89 -18.80 19.45
C SER A 93 5.71 -17.29 19.61
N LYS A 94 5.99 -16.78 20.81
CA LYS A 94 5.93 -15.37 21.17
C LYS A 94 6.76 -14.45 20.24
N LEU A 95 8.00 -14.81 19.88
CA LEU A 95 8.83 -13.96 19.01
C LEU A 95 8.20 -13.83 17.62
N ILE A 96 7.75 -14.95 17.07
CA ILE A 96 7.06 -14.98 15.77
C ILE A 96 5.77 -14.17 15.86
N ASP A 97 5.03 -14.28 16.95
CA ASP A 97 3.78 -13.55 17.16
C ASP A 97 4.03 -12.03 17.26
N ASP A 98 5.07 -11.60 17.98
CA ASP A 98 5.47 -10.19 18.07
C ASP A 98 5.90 -9.64 16.70
N ALA A 99 6.70 -10.39 15.95
CA ALA A 99 7.12 -10.02 14.60
C ALA A 99 5.94 -9.98 13.61
N LYS A 100 4.98 -10.91 13.72
CA LYS A 100 3.73 -10.89 12.93
C LYS A 100 2.88 -9.66 13.26
N LYS A 101 2.78 -9.29 14.54
CA LYS A 101 2.04 -8.11 14.97
C LYS A 101 2.66 -6.83 14.39
N ILE A 102 3.98 -6.68 14.48
CA ILE A 102 4.71 -5.52 13.93
C ILE A 102 4.57 -5.46 12.40
N SER A 103 4.82 -6.56 11.70
CA SER A 103 4.68 -6.60 10.23
C SER A 103 3.24 -6.34 9.76
N SER A 104 2.24 -6.84 10.48
CA SER A 104 0.84 -6.54 10.21
C SER A 104 0.50 -5.06 10.40
N ASP A 105 1.02 -4.41 11.43
CA ASP A 105 0.83 -2.96 11.66
C ASP A 105 1.47 -2.13 10.55
N ILE A 106 2.72 -2.44 10.18
CA ILE A 106 3.45 -1.79 9.08
C ILE A 106 2.66 -1.93 7.77
N ASN A 107 2.25 -3.15 7.40
CA ASN A 107 1.50 -3.38 6.17
C ASN A 107 0.13 -2.69 6.17
N SER A 108 -0.56 -2.65 7.32
CA SER A 108 -1.80 -1.90 7.46
C SER A 108 -1.58 -0.42 7.18
N LYS A 109 -0.56 0.21 7.78
CA LYS A 109 -0.23 1.62 7.54
C LYS A 109 0.20 1.89 6.10
N ILE A 110 1.00 0.99 5.50
CA ILE A 110 1.38 1.08 4.08
C ILE A 110 0.16 1.07 3.17
N SER A 111 -0.86 0.25 3.45
CA SER A 111 -2.08 0.25 2.64
C SER A 111 -2.81 1.61 2.66
N TYR A 112 -2.74 2.35 3.77
CA TYR A 112 -3.25 3.72 3.86
C TYR A 112 -2.32 4.74 3.21
N ILE A 113 -1.00 4.58 3.34
CA ILE A 113 -0.02 5.42 2.64
C ILE A 113 -0.23 5.33 1.12
N ASN A 114 -0.51 4.12 0.61
CA ASN A 114 -0.81 3.90 -0.81
C ASN A 114 -2.10 4.62 -1.26
N ILE A 115 -3.05 4.92 -0.38
CA ILE A 115 -4.22 5.73 -0.73
C ILE A 115 -3.81 7.18 -1.04
N ILE A 116 -2.85 7.72 -0.29
CA ILE A 116 -2.47 9.13 -0.35
C ILE A 116 -1.29 9.41 -1.29
N SER A 117 -0.94 8.45 -2.14
CA SER A 117 0.22 8.52 -3.04
C SER A 117 -0.16 8.29 -4.51
N SER A 118 0.66 8.80 -5.43
CA SER A 118 0.83 8.21 -6.76
C SER A 118 1.84 7.06 -6.69
N GLY A 119 1.71 6.10 -7.61
CA GLY A 119 2.37 4.79 -7.47
C GLY A 119 1.89 4.04 -6.21
N TYR A 120 2.63 3.03 -5.76
CA TYR A 120 2.40 2.36 -4.49
C TYR A 120 3.70 1.71 -4.02
N ILE A 121 3.84 1.53 -2.71
CA ILE A 121 4.94 0.76 -2.11
C ILE A 121 4.41 -0.52 -1.48
N LYS A 122 5.29 -1.51 -1.33
CA LYS A 122 5.02 -2.78 -0.64
C LYS A 122 6.24 -3.25 0.13
N VAL A 123 5.98 -4.06 1.15
CA VAL A 123 6.99 -4.75 1.97
C VAL A 123 6.58 -6.23 2.04
N PRO A 124 6.94 -7.04 1.02
CA PRO A 124 6.36 -8.36 0.76
C PRO A 124 6.86 -9.46 1.71
N GLU A 125 8.06 -9.28 2.24
CA GLU A 125 8.80 -10.24 3.04
C GLU A 125 9.51 -9.49 4.15
N PHE A 126 9.34 -9.95 5.38
CA PHE A 126 10.07 -9.48 6.54
C PHE A 126 11.03 -10.57 7.00
N HIS A 127 12.26 -10.19 7.27
CA HIS A 127 13.31 -11.06 7.76
C HIS A 127 13.52 -10.79 9.24
N ILE A 128 13.38 -11.82 10.07
CA ILE A 128 13.90 -11.76 11.44
C ILE A 128 15.40 -12.00 11.31
N ALA A 129 16.22 -11.02 11.71
CA ALA A 129 17.65 -11.01 11.48
C ALA A 129 18.42 -10.44 12.67
N TYR A 130 19.73 -10.71 12.74
CA TYR A 130 20.65 -10.06 13.67
C TYR A 130 21.77 -9.37 12.90
N LEU A 131 22.39 -8.36 13.52
CA LEU A 131 23.53 -7.64 12.95
C LEU A 131 24.80 -8.50 12.99
N THR A 132 25.51 -8.62 11.88
CA THR A 132 26.78 -9.36 11.77
C THR A 132 27.93 -8.63 12.48
N ASN A 133 29.08 -9.31 12.67
CA ASN A 133 30.21 -8.74 13.43
C ASN A 133 30.89 -7.55 12.73
N ASP A 134 30.71 -7.41 11.42
CA ASP A 134 31.16 -6.24 10.67
C ASP A 134 30.25 -5.01 10.89
N ASN A 135 29.17 -5.15 11.67
CA ASN A 135 28.16 -4.14 12.00
C ASN A 135 27.52 -3.45 10.78
N ASN A 136 27.68 -4.01 9.59
CA ASN A 136 27.26 -3.39 8.33
C ASN A 136 26.20 -4.21 7.61
N THR A 137 25.98 -5.47 8.01
CA THR A 137 25.00 -6.35 7.35
C THR A 137 24.14 -7.09 8.36
N TYR A 138 23.05 -7.65 7.84
CA TYR A 138 22.10 -8.44 8.61
C TYR A 138 22.13 -9.88 8.12
N LYS A 139 21.95 -10.84 9.02
CA LYS A 139 21.79 -12.25 8.67
C LYS A 139 20.44 -12.74 9.17
N ALA A 140 19.57 -13.14 8.22
CA ALA A 140 18.25 -13.63 8.56
C ALA A 140 18.33 -15.03 9.18
N ILE A 141 17.42 -15.27 10.09
CA ILE A 141 17.24 -16.51 10.82
C ILE A 141 15.83 -17.05 10.62
N ALA A 142 14.85 -16.18 10.31
CA ALA A 142 13.53 -16.55 9.84
C ALA A 142 12.99 -15.52 8.84
N HIS A 143 11.94 -15.89 8.10
CA HIS A 143 11.21 -15.03 7.18
C HIS A 143 9.72 -15.09 7.49
N LEU A 144 9.02 -13.98 7.26
CA LEU A 144 7.58 -13.82 7.39
C LEU A 144 7.04 -13.21 6.09
N GLY A 145 6.00 -13.81 5.52
CA GLY A 145 5.43 -13.37 4.24
C GLY A 145 5.90 -14.27 3.07
N GLY A 146 5.75 -13.77 1.84
CA GLY A 146 6.16 -14.55 0.66
C GLY A 146 5.37 -14.31 -0.64
N GLN A 147 4.42 -13.38 -0.67
CA GLN A 147 3.78 -13.00 -1.95
C GLN A 147 4.43 -11.74 -2.52
N ILE A 148 5.28 -11.97 -3.53
CA ILE A 148 5.77 -10.93 -4.42
C ILE A 148 4.59 -10.49 -5.28
N GLY A 149 4.11 -9.27 -5.06
CA GLY A 149 3.12 -8.64 -5.92
C GLY A 149 3.73 -8.23 -7.26
N PHE A 150 2.89 -7.76 -8.19
CA PHE A 150 3.38 -7.16 -9.42
C PHE A 150 4.21 -5.91 -9.09
N VAL A 151 5.25 -5.67 -9.87
CA VAL A 151 6.12 -4.50 -9.77
C VAL A 151 5.66 -3.50 -10.82
N THR A 152 5.67 -2.21 -10.48
CA THR A 152 5.27 -1.15 -11.40
C THR A 152 6.43 -0.20 -11.65
N ASN A 153 6.47 0.37 -12.84
CA ASN A 153 7.40 1.46 -13.16
C ASN A 153 6.89 2.81 -12.65
N GLU A 154 5.71 2.87 -12.03
CA GLU A 154 5.19 4.09 -11.41
C GLU A 154 5.98 4.43 -10.15
N LYS A 155 6.68 5.58 -10.20
CA LYS A 155 7.40 6.12 -9.05
C LYS A 155 6.44 6.43 -7.90
N PHE A 156 6.75 5.94 -6.70
CA PHE A 156 6.03 6.34 -5.50
C PHE A 156 6.23 7.84 -5.22
N LYS A 157 5.12 8.54 -4.96
CA LYS A 157 5.14 9.94 -4.55
C LYS A 157 3.92 10.23 -3.69
N LEU A 158 4.13 10.88 -2.54
CA LEU A 158 3.06 11.35 -1.67
C LEU A 158 2.32 12.53 -2.33
N GLU A 159 1.01 12.40 -2.46
CA GLU A 159 0.11 13.45 -2.98
C GLU A 159 -0.51 14.24 -1.82
N TYR A 160 -0.81 13.57 -0.69
CA TYR A 160 -1.43 14.20 0.49
C TYR A 160 -0.60 13.95 1.78
N PRO A 161 0.63 14.49 1.87
CA PRO A 161 1.53 14.22 3.01
C PRO A 161 0.98 14.69 4.36
N ASN A 162 0.07 15.67 4.36
CA ASN A 162 -0.65 16.14 5.56
C ASN A 162 -1.47 15.04 6.24
N LEU A 163 -1.84 13.97 5.53
CA LEU A 163 -2.57 12.83 6.09
C LEU A 163 -1.67 11.81 6.81
N LEU A 164 -0.33 11.93 6.74
CA LEU A 164 0.58 11.00 7.41
C LEU A 164 0.38 10.94 8.93
N ASN A 165 0.15 12.08 9.57
CA ASN A 165 -0.09 12.12 11.03
C ASN A 165 -1.38 11.39 11.43
N LEU A 166 -2.41 11.43 10.58
CA LEU A 166 -3.63 10.64 10.76
C LEU A 166 -3.31 9.15 10.63
N ILE A 167 -2.57 8.76 9.58
CA ILE A 167 -2.21 7.36 9.31
C ILE A 167 -1.32 6.77 10.41
N LYS A 168 -0.45 7.57 11.04
CA LYS A 168 0.37 7.15 12.18
C LYS A 168 -0.45 6.56 13.33
N ASN A 169 -1.66 7.07 13.52
CA ASN A 169 -2.58 6.68 14.60
C ASN A 169 -3.83 5.94 14.08
N ILE A 170 -3.75 5.34 12.89
CA ILE A 170 -4.90 4.76 12.20
C ILE A 170 -5.58 3.63 12.98
N ASP A 171 -4.80 2.89 13.78
CA ASP A 171 -5.23 1.82 14.67
C ASP A 171 -6.18 2.28 15.79
N LYS A 172 -6.14 3.57 16.11
CA LYS A 172 -6.98 4.20 17.15
C LYS A 172 -8.25 4.80 16.58
N LEU A 173 -8.43 4.80 15.26
CA LEU A 173 -9.57 5.40 14.60
C LEU A 173 -10.66 4.35 14.33
N ASP A 174 -11.91 4.73 14.59
CA ASP A 174 -13.06 3.93 14.20
C ASP A 174 -13.40 4.20 12.73
N ILE A 175 -12.78 3.44 11.84
CA ILE A 175 -12.93 3.60 10.39
C ILE A 175 -14.16 2.82 9.93
N PRO A 176 -15.15 3.47 9.31
CA PRO A 176 -16.33 2.80 8.81
C PRO A 176 -16.00 1.61 7.91
N SER A 177 -16.69 0.49 8.12
CA SER A 177 -16.42 -0.79 7.45
C SER A 177 -16.45 -0.70 5.92
N TYR A 178 -17.27 0.19 5.36
CA TYR A 178 -17.36 0.41 3.91
C TYR A 178 -16.11 1.10 3.33
N ILE A 179 -15.48 2.01 4.10
CA ILE A 179 -14.20 2.63 3.71
C ILE A 179 -13.09 1.58 3.80
N ASN A 180 -13.04 0.84 4.91
CA ASN A 180 -12.03 -0.20 5.10
C ASN A 180 -12.12 -1.31 4.04
N SER A 181 -13.34 -1.74 3.72
CA SER A 181 -13.59 -2.72 2.65
C SER A 181 -13.15 -2.18 1.28
N SER A 182 -13.48 -0.93 0.95
CA SER A 182 -13.03 -0.31 -0.29
C SER A 182 -11.50 -0.24 -0.40
N ARG A 183 -10.81 0.16 0.68
CA ARG A 183 -9.34 0.11 0.78
C ARG A 183 -8.82 -1.30 0.55
N ASN A 184 -9.42 -2.32 1.15
CA ASN A 184 -8.94 -3.71 1.00
C ASN A 184 -9.00 -4.16 -0.46
N TYR A 185 -10.03 -3.78 -1.22
CA TYR A 185 -10.11 -4.06 -2.66
C TYR A 185 -9.10 -3.25 -3.48
N LEU A 186 -8.78 -2.02 -3.08
CA LEU A 186 -7.65 -1.27 -3.67
C LEU A 186 -6.33 -2.00 -3.41
N ASP A 187 -6.08 -2.45 -2.18
CA ASP A 187 -4.84 -3.13 -1.82
C ASP A 187 -4.70 -4.49 -2.53
N LEU A 188 -5.79 -5.24 -2.62
CA LEU A 188 -5.88 -6.49 -3.39
C LEU A 188 -5.55 -6.26 -4.87
N SER A 189 -5.99 -5.13 -5.44
CA SER A 189 -5.78 -4.81 -6.86
C SER A 189 -4.31 -4.81 -7.28
N TYR A 190 -3.37 -4.58 -6.34
CA TYR A 190 -1.93 -4.62 -6.60
C TYR A 190 -1.35 -6.03 -6.80
N TYR A 191 -2.12 -7.07 -6.47
CA TYR A 191 -1.73 -8.48 -6.60
C TYR A 191 -2.46 -9.18 -7.74
N LEU A 192 -3.32 -8.47 -8.47
CA LEU A 192 -4.17 -9.02 -9.51
C LEU A 192 -3.64 -8.67 -10.90
N ASN A 193 -3.94 -9.53 -11.88
CA ASN A 193 -3.75 -9.20 -13.30
C ASN A 193 -4.67 -8.04 -13.72
N ASP A 194 -4.43 -7.45 -14.90
CA ASP A 194 -5.09 -6.20 -15.30
C ASP A 194 -6.62 -6.24 -15.29
N ASN A 195 -7.24 -7.30 -15.80
CA ASN A 195 -8.70 -7.46 -15.79
C ASN A 195 -9.25 -7.55 -14.36
N MET A 196 -8.63 -8.38 -13.52
CA MET A 196 -9.07 -8.56 -12.13
C MET A 196 -8.77 -7.33 -11.27
N ARG A 197 -7.67 -6.63 -11.55
CA ARG A 197 -7.33 -5.34 -10.95
C ARG A 197 -8.40 -4.31 -11.28
N PHE A 198 -8.79 -4.17 -12.54
CA PHE A 198 -9.87 -3.27 -12.97
C PHE A 198 -11.19 -3.57 -12.24
N LEU A 199 -11.57 -4.85 -12.18
CA LEU A 199 -12.77 -5.29 -11.47
C LEU A 199 -12.70 -5.00 -9.97
N SER A 200 -11.56 -5.27 -9.33
CA SER A 200 -11.33 -5.00 -7.91
C SER A 200 -11.51 -3.51 -7.57
N ILE A 201 -10.98 -2.62 -8.41
CA ILE A 201 -11.16 -1.17 -8.25
C ILE A 201 -12.63 -0.76 -8.36
N LEU A 202 -13.38 -1.31 -9.32
CA LEU A 202 -14.79 -0.97 -9.47
C LEU A 202 -15.68 -1.57 -8.37
N ILE A 203 -15.35 -2.75 -7.84
CA ILE A 203 -15.99 -3.28 -6.64
C ILE A 203 -15.75 -2.34 -5.45
N ALA A 204 -14.55 -1.79 -5.31
CA ALA A 204 -14.25 -0.81 -4.27
C ALA A 204 -15.13 0.46 -4.37
N PHE A 205 -15.42 0.93 -5.60
CA PHE A 205 -16.39 2.02 -5.83
C PHE A 205 -17.82 1.61 -5.49
N GLU A 206 -18.24 0.40 -5.88
CA GLU A 206 -19.57 -0.12 -5.54
C GLU A 206 -19.76 -0.22 -4.02
N ILE A 207 -18.75 -0.65 -3.27
CA ILE A 207 -18.82 -0.69 -1.81
C ILE A 207 -19.04 0.71 -1.21
N LEU A 208 -18.36 1.73 -1.76
CA LEU A 208 -18.51 3.12 -1.31
C LEU A 208 -19.89 3.69 -1.66
N PHE A 209 -20.34 3.49 -2.89
CA PHE A 209 -21.41 4.27 -3.50
C PHE A 209 -22.66 3.47 -3.92
N ASN A 210 -22.72 2.16 -3.66
CA ASN A 210 -23.94 1.37 -3.87
C ASN A 210 -24.84 1.40 -2.62
N THR A 211 -26.13 1.72 -2.83
CA THR A 211 -27.21 1.70 -1.82
C THR A 211 -28.34 0.72 -2.16
N GLY A 212 -28.15 -0.17 -3.14
CA GLY A 212 -29.11 -1.21 -3.50
C GLY A 212 -30.24 -0.73 -4.43
N LYS A 213 -30.04 0.38 -5.16
CA LYS A 213 -31.00 0.91 -6.13
C LYS A 213 -30.56 0.60 -7.57
N ASP A 214 -31.54 0.58 -8.46
CA ASP A 214 -31.32 0.62 -9.91
C ASP A 214 -30.43 1.84 -10.29
N GLN A 215 -29.71 1.74 -11.40
CA GLN A 215 -28.80 2.79 -11.92
C GLN A 215 -27.45 2.96 -11.19
N ILE A 216 -26.77 1.85 -10.91
CA ILE A 216 -25.42 1.84 -10.32
C ILE A 216 -24.45 2.73 -11.11
N SER A 217 -24.39 2.61 -12.44
CA SER A 217 -23.50 3.40 -13.31
C SER A 217 -23.60 4.91 -13.08
N TYR A 218 -24.83 5.44 -13.07
CA TYR A 218 -25.08 6.87 -12.85
C TYR A 218 -24.69 7.29 -11.43
N THR A 219 -25.09 6.49 -10.43
CA THR A 219 -24.82 6.77 -9.01
C THR A 219 -23.31 6.82 -8.74
N LEU A 220 -22.56 5.82 -9.19
CA LEU A 220 -21.10 5.79 -9.02
C LEU A 220 -20.44 6.99 -9.68
N ALA A 221 -20.81 7.29 -10.93
CA ALA A 221 -20.24 8.39 -11.67
C ALA A 221 -20.52 9.75 -11.01
N ARG A 222 -21.78 9.98 -10.61
CA ARG A 222 -22.19 11.22 -9.95
C ARG A 222 -21.52 11.39 -8.60
N CYS A 223 -21.59 10.39 -7.73
CA CYS A 223 -21.00 10.47 -6.38
C CYS A 223 -19.48 10.68 -6.46
N THR A 224 -18.79 10.02 -7.38
CA THR A 224 -17.36 10.22 -7.59
C THR A 224 -17.09 11.65 -8.07
N ALA A 225 -17.77 12.12 -9.10
CA ALA A 225 -17.59 13.46 -9.66
C ALA A 225 -17.84 14.60 -8.67
N VAL A 226 -18.89 14.49 -7.85
CA VAL A 226 -19.21 15.48 -6.81
C VAL A 226 -18.19 15.44 -5.68
N LEU A 227 -17.75 14.25 -5.26
CA LEU A 227 -16.85 14.12 -4.11
C LEU A 227 -15.43 14.62 -4.42
N ILE A 228 -14.91 14.37 -5.61
CA ILE A 228 -13.49 14.65 -5.92
C ILE A 228 -13.26 15.67 -7.04
N GLY A 229 -14.30 16.17 -7.70
CA GLY A 229 -14.14 17.26 -8.67
C GLY A 229 -14.04 18.62 -7.99
N GLU A 230 -13.03 19.39 -8.36
CA GLU A 230 -12.73 20.70 -7.77
C GLU A 230 -13.41 21.85 -8.55
N THR A 231 -13.71 21.63 -9.83
CA THR A 231 -14.48 22.54 -10.68
C THR A 231 -15.62 21.82 -11.38
N PRO A 232 -16.65 22.54 -11.86
CA PRO A 232 -17.73 21.95 -12.65
C PRO A 232 -17.24 21.15 -13.86
N GLU A 233 -16.22 21.63 -14.55
CA GLU A 233 -15.61 20.99 -15.73
C GLU A 233 -14.87 19.71 -15.34
N GLU A 234 -14.11 19.74 -14.23
CA GLU A 234 -13.41 18.55 -13.74
C GLU A 234 -14.42 17.49 -13.28
N SER A 235 -15.44 17.88 -12.51
CA SER A 235 -16.53 16.99 -12.11
C SER A 235 -17.20 16.36 -13.33
N GLN A 236 -17.53 17.13 -14.38
CA GLN A 236 -18.11 16.59 -15.60
C GLN A 236 -17.18 15.59 -16.30
N ALA A 237 -15.88 15.88 -16.36
CA ALA A 237 -14.90 14.96 -16.93
C ALA A 237 -14.78 13.65 -16.13
N ILE A 238 -14.78 13.74 -14.79
CA ILE A 238 -14.77 12.57 -13.89
C ILE A 238 -16.04 11.74 -14.08
N PHE A 239 -17.19 12.41 -14.18
CA PHE A 239 -18.48 11.76 -14.39
C PHE A 239 -18.49 10.92 -15.68
N GLU A 240 -18.10 11.49 -16.81
CA GLU A 240 -18.08 10.75 -18.08
C GLU A 240 -17.07 9.60 -18.08
N LYS A 241 -15.88 9.80 -17.49
CA LYS A 241 -14.88 8.74 -17.35
C LYS A 241 -15.37 7.59 -16.46
N MET A 242 -16.06 7.88 -15.36
CA MET A 242 -16.63 6.85 -14.49
C MET A 242 -17.76 6.09 -15.15
N LYS A 243 -18.64 6.78 -15.91
CA LYS A 243 -19.67 6.09 -16.73
C LYS A 243 -19.03 5.15 -17.74
N LYS A 244 -18.00 5.62 -18.45
CA LYS A 244 -17.29 4.79 -19.42
C LYS A 244 -16.61 3.60 -18.74
N ALA A 245 -15.93 3.78 -17.61
CA ALA A 245 -15.36 2.69 -16.82
C ALA A 245 -16.41 1.62 -16.45
N TYR A 246 -17.59 2.05 -15.99
CA TYR A 246 -18.64 1.10 -15.61
C TYR A 246 -19.21 0.34 -16.82
N ASN A 247 -19.36 1.01 -17.96
CA ASN A 247 -19.77 0.36 -19.21
C ASN A 247 -18.74 -0.69 -19.65
N LEU A 248 -17.44 -0.39 -19.51
CA LEU A 248 -16.37 -1.35 -19.80
C LEU A 248 -16.44 -2.56 -18.88
N ARG A 249 -16.67 -2.35 -17.59
CA ARG A 249 -16.87 -3.46 -16.64
C ARG A 249 -18.06 -4.32 -16.99
N SER A 250 -19.17 -3.71 -17.39
CA SER A 250 -20.35 -4.46 -17.84
C SER A 250 -20.00 -5.35 -19.03
N LYS A 251 -19.30 -4.82 -20.04
CA LYS A 251 -18.85 -5.61 -21.20
C LYS A 251 -17.87 -6.71 -20.80
N LEU A 252 -16.89 -6.41 -19.95
CA LEU A 252 -15.88 -7.37 -19.50
C LEU A 252 -16.52 -8.57 -18.78
N VAL A 253 -17.46 -8.31 -17.87
CA VAL A 253 -18.10 -9.35 -17.06
C VAL A 253 -19.10 -10.17 -17.88
N HIS A 254 -19.86 -9.55 -18.77
CA HIS A 254 -20.93 -10.25 -19.51
C HIS A 254 -20.50 -10.84 -20.84
N ASN A 255 -19.59 -10.18 -21.55
CA ASN A 255 -19.21 -10.56 -22.90
C ASN A 255 -17.79 -11.13 -22.98
N GLY A 256 -16.96 -10.92 -21.95
CA GLY A 256 -15.55 -11.35 -21.95
C GLY A 256 -14.65 -10.59 -22.94
N GLU A 257 -15.21 -9.69 -23.75
CA GLU A 257 -14.51 -8.98 -24.82
C GLU A 257 -14.42 -7.48 -24.51
N VAL A 258 -13.24 -7.02 -24.12
CA VAL A 258 -12.89 -5.60 -24.01
C VAL A 258 -11.47 -5.38 -24.51
N ASP A 259 -11.23 -4.23 -25.13
CA ASP A 259 -9.90 -3.84 -25.55
C ASP A 259 -8.94 -3.75 -24.34
N PHE A 260 -7.81 -4.44 -24.43
CA PHE A 260 -6.84 -4.53 -23.35
C PHE A 260 -6.23 -3.16 -23.00
N TYR A 261 -5.94 -2.32 -24.00
CA TYR A 261 -5.37 -0.99 -23.76
C TYR A 261 -6.38 -0.08 -23.07
N GLU A 262 -7.66 -0.21 -23.42
CA GLU A 262 -8.75 0.51 -22.76
C GLU A 262 -8.89 0.09 -21.29
N ILE A 263 -8.81 -1.21 -20.97
CA ILE A 263 -8.79 -1.69 -19.57
C ILE A 263 -7.59 -1.11 -18.81
N LEU A 264 -6.39 -1.12 -19.39
CA LEU A 264 -5.19 -0.56 -18.76
C LEU A 264 -5.34 0.94 -18.48
N GLU A 265 -5.82 1.71 -19.47
CA GLU A 265 -6.05 3.15 -19.34
C GLU A 265 -7.06 3.43 -18.22
N TYR A 266 -8.22 2.78 -18.26
CA TYR A 266 -9.28 3.01 -17.29
C TYR A 266 -8.93 2.47 -15.91
N THR A 267 -8.09 1.44 -15.79
CA THR A 267 -7.54 0.99 -14.50
C THR A 267 -6.70 2.08 -13.85
N LYS A 268 -5.83 2.75 -14.60
CA LYS A 268 -5.02 3.87 -14.08
C LYS A 268 -5.90 5.04 -13.65
N ILE A 269 -6.86 5.43 -14.49
CA ILE A 269 -7.80 6.53 -14.21
C ILE A 269 -8.62 6.23 -12.95
N THR A 270 -9.26 5.06 -12.89
CA THR A 270 -10.14 4.68 -11.77
C THR A 270 -9.36 4.45 -10.48
N THR A 271 -8.13 3.92 -10.54
CA THR A 271 -7.24 3.83 -9.37
C THR A 271 -6.97 5.22 -8.79
N LYS A 272 -6.62 6.20 -9.65
CA LYS A 272 -6.40 7.59 -9.22
C LYS A 272 -7.66 8.17 -8.57
N TYR A 273 -8.83 7.96 -9.17
CA TYR A 273 -10.10 8.46 -8.61
C TYR A 273 -10.45 7.79 -7.27
N LEU A 274 -10.26 6.48 -7.15
CA LEU A 274 -10.55 5.75 -5.92
C LEU A 274 -9.66 6.26 -4.77
N LYS A 275 -8.37 6.46 -5.05
CA LYS A 275 -7.43 7.04 -4.09
C LYS A 275 -7.87 8.44 -3.62
N ARG A 276 -8.26 9.33 -4.53
CA ARG A 276 -8.81 10.66 -4.18
C ARG A 276 -10.08 10.54 -3.34
N VAL A 277 -10.98 9.64 -3.72
CA VAL A 277 -12.25 9.42 -3.00
C VAL A 277 -11.98 8.96 -1.58
N ILE A 278 -11.16 7.92 -1.38
CA ILE A 278 -10.86 7.41 -0.05
C ILE A 278 -10.09 8.47 0.75
N SER A 279 -9.10 9.15 0.15
CA SER A 279 -8.36 10.25 0.80
C SER A 279 -9.32 11.34 1.31
N SER A 280 -10.32 11.73 0.52
CA SER A 280 -11.31 12.76 0.90
C SER A 280 -12.16 12.36 2.11
N LEU A 281 -12.32 11.04 2.34
CA LEU A 281 -13.10 10.50 3.46
C LEU A 281 -12.23 10.26 4.72
N LEU A 282 -10.90 10.16 4.57
CA LEU A 282 -10.00 9.95 5.70
C LEU A 282 -10.07 11.14 6.68
N GLY A 283 -10.28 10.83 7.96
CA GLY A 283 -10.42 11.82 9.03
C GLY A 283 -11.78 12.52 9.10
N LYS A 284 -12.72 12.17 8.21
CA LYS A 284 -14.12 12.65 8.25
C LYS A 284 -15.09 11.56 8.63
N PHE A 285 -14.83 10.33 8.20
CA PHE A 285 -15.56 9.10 8.54
C PHE A 285 -17.09 9.28 8.66
N PRO A 286 -17.75 9.82 7.62
CA PRO A 286 -19.20 9.99 7.67
C PRO A 286 -19.90 8.64 7.69
N GLU A 287 -21.07 8.59 8.33
CA GLU A 287 -21.99 7.48 8.14
C GLU A 287 -22.39 7.37 6.66
N LYS A 288 -22.54 6.13 6.17
CA LYS A 288 -22.76 5.90 4.74
C LYS A 288 -24.02 6.63 4.25
N LYS A 289 -25.10 6.61 5.02
CA LYS A 289 -26.35 7.32 4.68
C LYS A 289 -26.14 8.84 4.57
N ASP A 290 -25.42 9.43 5.52
CA ASP A 290 -25.16 10.87 5.56
C ASP A 290 -24.26 11.32 4.40
N LEU A 291 -23.29 10.47 4.00
CA LEU A 291 -22.49 10.69 2.80
C LEU A 291 -23.38 10.84 1.56
N PHE A 292 -24.33 9.93 1.34
CA PHE A 292 -25.24 10.05 0.20
C PHE A 292 -26.15 11.27 0.27
N SER A 293 -26.72 11.55 1.44
CA SER A 293 -27.57 12.72 1.61
C SER A 293 -26.84 14.01 1.23
N LYS A 294 -25.57 14.16 1.63
CA LYS A 294 -24.73 15.30 1.23
C LYS A 294 -24.42 15.30 -0.26
N LEU A 295 -23.97 14.18 -0.83
CA LEU A 295 -23.62 14.10 -2.24
C LEU A 295 -24.81 14.34 -3.18
N ASN A 296 -26.02 13.97 -2.77
CA ASN A 296 -27.24 14.21 -3.56
C ASN A 296 -27.71 15.67 -3.49
N ALA A 297 -27.43 16.36 -2.38
CA ALA A 297 -27.83 17.76 -2.19
C ALA A 297 -26.93 18.75 -2.95
N ILE A 298 -25.77 18.30 -3.44
CA ILE A 298 -24.72 19.17 -3.96
C ILE A 298 -24.53 18.98 -5.48
N GLY A 299 -24.13 20.06 -6.15
CA GLY A 299 -23.79 20.11 -7.57
C GLY A 299 -22.34 19.75 -7.89
N PHE A 300 -21.96 19.90 -9.17
CA PHE A 300 -20.58 19.70 -9.63
C PHE A 300 -19.68 20.87 -9.20
N GLY A 301 -18.45 20.60 -8.76
CA GLY A 301 -17.50 21.58 -8.24
C GLY A 301 -17.58 21.89 -6.73
N ASP A 302 -18.63 21.42 -6.04
CA ASP A 302 -18.94 21.83 -4.66
C ASP A 302 -18.64 20.75 -3.60
N SER A 303 -17.56 19.96 -3.77
CA SER A 303 -17.26 18.80 -2.91
C SER A 303 -17.48 19.04 -1.40
N PRO A 304 -18.24 18.17 -0.69
CA PRO A 304 -18.50 18.31 0.74
C PRO A 304 -17.28 18.01 1.63
N TYR A 305 -16.24 17.38 1.06
CA TYR A 305 -15.05 16.95 1.77
C TYR A 305 -13.79 17.28 0.97
N LYS A 306 -13.60 18.57 0.66
CA LYS A 306 -12.43 19.04 -0.11
C LYS A 306 -11.12 18.55 0.51
N LEU A 307 -10.31 17.91 -0.31
CA LEU A 307 -8.92 17.62 0.01
C LEU A 307 -8.15 18.94 0.00
N SER A 308 -7.65 19.35 1.15
CA SER A 308 -6.73 20.47 1.23
C SER A 308 -5.33 19.99 0.87
N ASN A 309 -4.82 20.40 -0.29
CA ASN A 309 -3.39 20.26 -0.64
C ASN A 309 -2.49 21.24 0.12
N SER A 310 -3.02 21.95 1.12
CA SER A 310 -2.27 22.89 1.92
C SER A 310 -1.26 22.15 2.79
N VAL A 311 -0.03 22.10 2.30
CA VAL A 311 1.17 22.23 3.14
C VAL A 311 1.24 23.68 3.62
#